data_AF-A0A9E3AB51-F1
#
_entry.id   AF-A0A9E3AB51-F1
#
_cell.length_a   1.000
_cell.length_b   1.000
_cell.length_c   1.000
_cell.angle_alpha   90.00
_cell.angle_beta   90.00
_cell.angle_gamma   90.00
#
_symmetry.space_group_name_H-M   'P 1'
#
loop_
_entity.id
_entity.type
_entity.pdbx_description
1 polymer ?
#
loop_
_entity_poly.entity_id
_entity_poly.type
_entity_poly.pdbx_seq_one_letter_code
_entity_poly.pdbx_strand_id
1 'polypeptide(L)'
;MSSPSQQLQQATIAQYAQQLRLLTVGDQFAALAEQAIKEKRGHLSYLEALLGLELEERQRQRVTRRILDAHFPKVKTLEEFRFDKAPHVPTALIRNLAEGGYLERSEPVIFLGEAGTGKTHLATGLAVAACQQQKRVRFTTAAKLVNELLEAKHNNELNRLVQRWLRYELIVLDELGYVAMPEAAAECLFQARPSGIQDVRSRQPSFHRGSR
;
A
#
# COMPACT_ATOMS: atom_id res chain seq x y z
N MET A 1 -0.75 -44.76 -17.21
CA MET A 1 0.53 -44.96 -16.51
C MET A 1 1.57 -44.11 -17.21
N SER A 2 1.92 -42.96 -16.63
CA SER A 2 2.85 -42.00 -17.23
C SER A 2 4.21 -42.66 -17.44
N SER A 3 4.81 -42.49 -18.61
CA SER A 3 6.08 -43.12 -18.96
C SER A 3 7.19 -42.63 -18.00
N PRO A 4 8.16 -43.48 -17.61
CA PRO A 4 9.24 -43.10 -16.70
C PRO A 4 10.08 -41.90 -17.19
N SER A 5 10.14 -41.67 -18.51
CA SER A 5 10.74 -40.48 -19.12
C SER A 5 9.99 -39.18 -18.78
N GLN A 6 8.66 -39.21 -18.69
CA GLN A 6 7.85 -38.04 -18.34
C GLN A 6 8.01 -37.63 -16.88
N GLN A 7 8.15 -38.61 -15.97
CA GLN A 7 8.40 -38.33 -14.55
C GLN A 7 9.76 -37.65 -14.33
N LEU A 8 10.79 -38.08 -15.06
CA LEU A 8 12.11 -37.43 -15.02
C LEU A 8 12.04 -35.99 -15.55
N GLN A 9 11.34 -35.77 -16.67
CA GLN A 9 11.13 -34.44 -17.23
C GLN A 9 10.39 -33.51 -16.25
N GLN A 10 9.35 -34.00 -15.57
CA GLN A 10 8.63 -33.24 -14.55
C GLN A 10 9.55 -32.85 -13.38
N ALA A 11 10.38 -33.78 -12.90
CA ALA A 11 11.34 -33.49 -11.82
C ALA A 11 12.38 -32.43 -12.25
N THR A 12 12.89 -32.50 -13.49
CA THR A 12 13.82 -31.50 -14.02
C THR A 12 13.16 -30.12 -14.14
N ILE A 13 11.92 -30.05 -14.61
CA ILE A 13 11.16 -28.78 -14.70
C ILE A 13 10.96 -28.17 -13.31
N ALA A 14 10.59 -28.97 -12.31
CA ALA A 14 10.44 -28.49 -10.93
C ALA A 14 11.77 -27.95 -10.37
N GLN A 15 12.89 -28.63 -10.65
CA GLN A 15 14.22 -28.16 -10.22
C GLN A 15 14.61 -26.83 -10.88
N TYR A 16 14.37 -26.67 -12.19
CA TYR A 16 14.61 -25.41 -12.89
C TYR A 16 13.69 -24.28 -12.39
N ALA A 17 12.42 -24.59 -12.15
CA ALA A 17 11.47 -23.64 -11.59
C ALA A 17 11.92 -23.16 -10.20
N GLN A 18 12.43 -24.05 -9.35
CA GLN A 18 12.98 -23.70 -8.05
C GLN A 18 14.22 -22.78 -8.17
N GLN A 19 15.16 -23.07 -9.06
CA GLN A 19 16.35 -22.23 -9.29
C GLN A 19 15.97 -20.83 -9.81
N LEU A 20 14.97 -20.75 -10.68
CA LEU A 20 14.44 -19.49 -11.23
C LEU A 20 13.45 -18.77 -10.29
N ARG A 21 13.16 -19.36 -9.11
CA ARG A 21 12.17 -18.87 -8.14
C ARG A 21 10.75 -18.74 -8.72
N LEU A 22 10.37 -19.63 -9.63
CA LEU A 22 9.04 -19.73 -10.23
C LEU A 22 8.21 -20.76 -9.44
N LEU A 23 7.75 -20.38 -8.26
CA LEU A 23 7.09 -21.30 -7.32
C LEU A 23 5.77 -21.83 -7.89
N THR A 24 4.94 -20.94 -8.44
CA THR A 24 3.63 -21.30 -9.01
C THR A 24 3.80 -22.18 -10.24
N VAL A 25 4.81 -21.89 -11.08
CA VAL A 25 5.14 -22.75 -12.22
C VAL A 25 5.55 -24.15 -11.75
N GLY A 26 6.46 -24.24 -10.76
CA GLY A 26 6.95 -25.52 -10.25
C GLY A 26 5.85 -26.41 -9.68
N ASP A 27 4.81 -25.81 -9.09
CA ASP A 27 3.69 -26.54 -8.49
C ASP A 27 2.58 -26.87 -9.50
N GLN A 28 2.30 -26.00 -10.48
CA GLN A 28 1.10 -26.08 -11.31
C GLN A 28 1.34 -26.56 -12.76
N PHE A 29 2.60 -26.63 -13.23
CA PHE A 29 2.90 -26.98 -14.63
C PHE A 29 2.32 -28.34 -15.05
N ALA A 30 2.37 -29.36 -14.18
CA ALA A 30 1.86 -30.69 -14.49
C ALA A 30 0.33 -30.70 -14.67
N ALA A 31 -0.40 -30.03 -13.76
CA ALA A 31 -1.85 -29.92 -13.82
C ALA A 31 -2.33 -29.15 -15.06
N LEU A 32 -1.66 -28.04 -15.40
CA LEU A 32 -1.97 -27.25 -16.59
C LEU A 32 -1.61 -27.98 -17.88
N ALA A 33 -0.56 -28.80 -17.88
CA ALA A 33 -0.20 -29.60 -19.05
C ALA A 33 -1.28 -30.65 -19.35
N GLU A 34 -1.82 -31.31 -18.31
CA GLU A 34 -2.94 -32.25 -18.47
C GLU A 34 -4.21 -31.56 -18.98
N GLN A 35 -4.51 -30.35 -18.48
CA GLN A 35 -5.64 -29.54 -18.95
C GLN A 35 -5.45 -29.12 -20.41
N ALA A 36 -4.26 -28.66 -20.79
CA ALA A 36 -3.96 -28.27 -22.17
C ALA A 36 -4.12 -29.43 -23.15
N ILE A 37 -3.74 -30.65 -22.75
CA ILE A 37 -3.96 -31.86 -23.55
C ILE A 37 -5.46 -32.14 -23.72
N LYS A 38 -6.25 -32.06 -22.62
CA LYS A 38 -7.70 -32.30 -22.66
C LYS A 38 -8.44 -31.28 -23.53
N GLU A 39 -8.05 -30.02 -23.44
CA GLU A 39 -8.68 -28.91 -24.15
C GLU A 39 -8.09 -28.67 -25.55
N LYS A 40 -7.13 -29.49 -25.98
CA LYS A 40 -6.38 -29.34 -27.24
C LYS A 40 -5.78 -27.93 -27.41
N ARG A 41 -5.36 -27.30 -26.31
CA ARG A 41 -4.68 -26.00 -26.35
C ARG A 41 -3.30 -26.15 -26.97
N GLY A 42 -2.92 -25.19 -27.81
CA GLY A 42 -1.57 -25.14 -28.37
C GLY A 42 -0.49 -24.94 -27.30
N HIS A 43 0.74 -25.37 -27.59
CA HIS A 43 1.87 -25.22 -26.67
C HIS A 43 2.13 -23.76 -26.24
N LEU A 44 1.89 -22.80 -27.15
CA LEU A 44 2.01 -21.37 -26.85
C LEU A 44 0.95 -20.90 -25.83
N SER A 45 -0.30 -21.34 -25.98
CA SER A 45 -1.39 -21.00 -25.05
C SER A 45 -1.16 -21.61 -23.66
N TYR A 46 -0.59 -22.82 -23.60
CA TYR A 46 -0.17 -23.41 -22.33
C TYR A 46 0.92 -22.58 -21.64
N LEU A 47 1.98 -22.19 -22.38
CA LEU A 47 3.07 -21.40 -21.82
C LEU A 47 2.59 -20.02 -21.35
N GLU A 48 1.74 -19.36 -22.13
CA GLU A 48 1.12 -18.08 -21.77
C GLU A 48 0.30 -18.20 -20.48
N ALA A 49 -0.57 -19.20 -20.38
CA ALA A 49 -1.39 -19.42 -19.18
C ALA A 49 -0.53 -19.69 -17.94
N LEU A 50 0.53 -20.51 -18.08
CA LEU A 50 1.43 -20.87 -16.99
C LEU A 50 2.21 -19.64 -16.47
N LEU A 51 2.72 -18.82 -17.38
CA LEU A 51 3.43 -17.58 -17.01
C LEU A 51 2.47 -16.53 -16.44
N GLY A 52 1.24 -16.45 -16.97
CA GLY A 52 0.19 -15.58 -16.44
C GLY A 52 -0.13 -15.88 -14.98
N LEU A 53 -0.31 -17.15 -14.63
CA LEU A 53 -0.58 -17.59 -13.26
C LEU A 53 0.56 -17.26 -12.29
N GLU A 54 1.82 -17.46 -12.71
CA GLU A 54 2.98 -17.07 -11.91
C GLU A 54 3.03 -15.55 -11.68
N LEU A 55 2.70 -14.76 -12.72
CA LEU A 55 2.67 -13.30 -12.58
C LEU A 55 1.58 -12.86 -11.60
N GLU A 56 0.38 -13.39 -11.72
CA GLU A 56 -0.75 -13.09 -10.83
C GLU A 56 -0.44 -13.45 -9.37
N GLU A 57 0.10 -14.64 -9.13
CA GLU A 57 0.44 -15.08 -7.78
C GLU A 57 1.58 -14.24 -7.18
N ARG A 58 2.59 -13.88 -7.97
CA ARG A 58 3.63 -12.94 -7.53
C ARG A 58 3.06 -11.56 -7.17
N GLN A 59 2.12 -11.04 -7.97
CA GLN A 59 1.46 -9.77 -7.66
C GLN A 59 0.65 -9.87 -6.37
N ARG A 60 -0.12 -10.94 -6.19
CA ARG A 60 -0.89 -11.22 -4.97
C ARG A 60 0.01 -11.27 -3.74
N GLN A 61 1.11 -12.02 -3.80
CA GLN A 61 2.06 -12.12 -2.69
C GLN A 61 2.73 -10.78 -2.37
N ARG A 62 3.04 -9.96 -3.38
CA ARG A 62 3.54 -8.60 -3.17
C ARG A 62 2.54 -7.76 -2.39
N VAL A 63 1.27 -7.75 -2.79
CA VAL A 63 0.21 -7.01 -2.09
C VAL A 63 0.05 -7.51 -0.66
N THR A 64 -0.01 -8.83 -0.43
CA THR A 64 -0.09 -9.41 0.91
C THR A 64 1.06 -8.96 1.80
N ARG A 65 2.30 -8.98 1.28
CA ARG A 65 3.48 -8.48 2.00
C ARG A 65 3.37 -6.99 2.30
N ARG A 66 2.89 -6.16 1.37
CA ARG A 66 2.65 -4.72 1.61
C ARG A 66 1.66 -4.48 2.73
N ILE A 67 0.57 -5.22 2.77
CA ILE A 67 -0.46 -5.10 3.81
C ILE A 67 0.12 -5.46 5.18
N LEU A 68 0.94 -6.52 5.26
CA LEU A 68 1.64 -6.89 6.49
C LEU A 68 2.66 -5.83 6.91
N ASP A 69 3.49 -5.35 5.97
CA ASP A 69 4.52 -4.34 6.22
C ASP A 69 3.94 -2.98 6.64
N ALA A 70 2.69 -2.70 6.29
CA ALA A 70 2.00 -1.46 6.64
C ALA A 70 1.63 -1.36 8.14
N HIS A 71 1.61 -2.45 8.89
CA HIS A 71 1.33 -2.48 10.33
C HIS A 71 -0.04 -1.88 10.70
N PHE A 72 -1.09 -2.24 9.95
CA PHE A 72 -2.45 -1.84 10.26
C PHE A 72 -2.89 -2.38 11.64
N PRO A 73 -3.56 -1.57 12.48
CA PRO A 73 -4.13 -2.07 13.74
C PRO A 73 -5.24 -3.10 13.48
N LYS A 74 -6.03 -2.88 12.42
CA LYS A 74 -7.00 -3.83 11.88
C LYS A 74 -7.11 -3.59 10.39
N VAL A 75 -6.96 -4.63 9.58
CA VAL A 75 -7.19 -4.54 8.13
C VAL A 75 -8.68 -4.37 7.90
N LYS A 76 -9.06 -3.29 7.22
CA LYS A 76 -10.43 -3.01 6.79
C LYS A 76 -10.42 -2.42 5.40
N THR A 77 -11.28 -2.92 4.52
CA THR A 77 -11.41 -2.40 3.15
C THR A 77 -12.43 -1.27 3.10
N LEU A 78 -12.42 -0.49 2.00
CA LEU A 78 -13.45 0.51 1.75
C LEU A 78 -14.82 -0.12 1.47
N GLU A 79 -14.85 -1.36 0.98
CA GLU A 79 -16.09 -2.11 0.71
C GLU A 79 -16.84 -2.46 2.00
N GLU A 80 -16.10 -2.72 3.09
CA GLU A 80 -16.69 -2.94 4.41
C GLU A 80 -17.23 -1.66 5.07
N PHE A 81 -16.92 -0.48 4.51
CA PHE A 81 -17.39 0.79 5.06
C PHE A 81 -18.85 1.04 4.68
N ARG A 82 -19.71 1.20 5.68
CA ARG A 82 -21.13 1.52 5.47
C ARG A 82 -21.32 3.01 5.20
N PHE A 83 -21.20 3.40 3.94
CA PHE A 83 -21.46 4.79 3.50
C PHE A 83 -22.86 5.28 3.86
N ASP A 84 -23.85 4.38 3.94
CA ASP A 84 -25.22 4.70 4.37
C ASP A 84 -25.30 5.30 5.78
N LYS A 85 -24.33 4.96 6.65
CA LYS A 85 -24.26 5.47 8.02
C LYS A 85 -23.45 6.75 8.16
N ALA A 86 -22.81 7.22 7.09
CA ALA A 86 -21.96 8.40 7.08
C ALA A 86 -22.34 9.35 5.91
N PRO A 87 -23.53 9.96 5.95
CA PRO A 87 -24.07 10.78 4.84
C PRO A 87 -23.24 12.03 4.52
N HIS A 88 -22.36 12.45 5.43
CA HIS A 88 -21.43 13.57 5.27
C HIS A 88 -20.15 13.19 4.51
N VAL A 89 -19.92 11.90 4.23
CA VAL A 89 -18.73 11.44 3.50
C VAL A 89 -19.07 11.32 2.02
N PRO A 90 -18.50 12.17 1.13
CA PRO A 90 -18.75 12.08 -0.30
C PRO A 90 -18.13 10.79 -0.87
N THR A 91 -18.96 9.78 -1.13
CA THR A 91 -18.53 8.46 -1.66
C THR A 91 -17.75 8.58 -2.96
N ALA A 92 -18.14 9.50 -3.85
CA ALA A 92 -17.45 9.73 -5.11
C ALA A 92 -15.99 10.19 -4.89
N LEU A 93 -15.77 11.07 -3.91
CA LEU A 93 -14.43 11.53 -3.57
C LEU A 93 -13.59 10.39 -2.98
N ILE A 94 -14.16 9.58 -2.08
CA ILE A 94 -13.44 8.43 -1.51
C ILE A 94 -13.06 7.41 -2.57
N ARG A 95 -13.92 7.15 -3.56
CA ARG A 95 -13.61 6.28 -4.70
C ARG A 95 -12.49 6.85 -5.57
N ASN A 96 -12.55 8.14 -5.90
CA ASN A 96 -11.47 8.81 -6.64
C ASN A 96 -10.14 8.79 -5.88
N LEU A 97 -10.18 8.93 -4.54
CA LEU A 97 -8.99 8.77 -3.71
C LEU A 97 -8.49 7.31 -3.75
N ALA A 98 -9.38 6.32 -3.72
CA ALA A 98 -9.01 4.90 -3.79
C ALA A 98 -8.31 4.52 -5.10
N GLU A 99 -8.46 5.31 -6.17
CA GLU A 99 -7.71 5.14 -7.44
C GLU A 99 -6.24 5.58 -7.32
N GLY A 100 -5.87 6.32 -6.27
CA GLY A 100 -4.48 6.63 -5.94
C GLY A 100 -3.90 7.89 -6.57
N GLY A 101 -4.68 8.69 -7.30
CA GLY A 101 -4.17 9.92 -7.95
C GLY A 101 -3.54 10.93 -6.98
N TYR A 102 -3.96 10.95 -5.71
CA TYR A 102 -3.36 11.79 -4.67
C TYR A 102 -1.93 11.35 -4.30
N LEU A 103 -1.59 10.07 -4.47
CA LEU A 103 -0.25 9.54 -4.20
C LEU A 103 0.75 10.05 -5.24
N GLU A 104 0.35 10.07 -6.51
CA GLU A 104 1.19 10.57 -7.60
C GLU A 104 1.47 12.07 -7.46
N ARG A 105 0.47 12.84 -7.02
CA ARG A 105 0.59 14.29 -6.79
C ARG A 105 1.22 14.63 -5.44
N SER A 106 1.50 13.64 -4.59
CA SER A 106 1.97 13.85 -3.20
C SER A 106 1.03 14.76 -2.40
N GLU A 107 -0.28 14.64 -2.63
CA GLU A 107 -1.30 15.45 -1.98
C GLU A 107 -1.71 14.84 -0.62
N PRO A 108 -1.61 15.60 0.49
CA PRO A 108 -2.05 15.10 1.79
C PRO A 108 -3.58 15.02 1.85
N VAL A 109 -4.08 13.92 2.41
CA VAL A 109 -5.51 13.71 2.66
C VAL A 109 -5.76 13.80 4.16
N ILE A 110 -6.69 14.68 4.56
CA ILE A 110 -7.03 14.89 5.97
C ILE A 110 -8.50 14.58 6.19
N PHE A 111 -8.79 13.68 7.13
CA PHE A 111 -10.15 13.38 7.56
C PHE A 111 -10.51 14.20 8.80
N LEU A 112 -11.54 15.03 8.71
CA LEU A 112 -12.02 15.89 9.80
C LEU A 112 -13.40 15.45 10.30
N GLY A 113 -13.75 15.82 11.54
CA GLY A 113 -15.07 15.65 12.17
C GLY A 113 -15.03 14.93 13.52
N GLU A 114 -16.19 14.52 14.01
CA GLU A 114 -16.32 13.92 15.35
C GLU A 114 -15.71 12.52 15.47
N ALA A 115 -15.35 12.14 16.70
CA ALA A 115 -14.93 10.79 17.04
C ALA A 115 -16.05 9.78 16.72
N GLY A 116 -15.69 8.55 16.31
CA GLY A 116 -16.68 7.51 15.99
C GLY A 116 -17.30 7.58 14.58
N THR A 117 -16.99 8.60 13.78
CA THR A 117 -17.47 8.74 12.39
C THR A 117 -16.75 7.85 11.36
N GLY A 118 -15.84 6.97 11.82
CA GLY A 118 -15.16 6.00 10.97
C GLY A 118 -13.94 6.52 10.19
N LYS A 119 -13.34 7.65 10.60
CA LYS A 119 -12.12 8.21 9.96
C LYS A 119 -10.97 7.21 9.87
N THR A 120 -10.70 6.50 10.96
CA THR A 120 -9.68 5.43 11.00
C THR A 120 -10.00 4.32 10.01
N HIS A 121 -11.28 3.97 9.82
CA HIS A 121 -11.68 2.99 8.81
C HIS A 121 -11.41 3.52 7.40
N LEU A 122 -11.84 4.75 7.09
CA LEU A 122 -11.59 5.36 5.78
C LEU A 122 -10.09 5.47 5.47
N ALA A 123 -9.29 5.92 6.43
CA ALA A 123 -7.84 6.00 6.30
C ALA A 123 -7.19 4.63 6.09
N THR A 124 -7.63 3.62 6.84
CA THR A 124 -7.17 2.23 6.66
C THR A 124 -7.59 1.69 5.29
N GLY A 125 -8.82 1.94 4.85
CA GLY A 125 -9.33 1.46 3.58
C GLY A 125 -8.59 2.07 2.39
N LEU A 126 -8.31 3.38 2.43
CA LEU A 126 -7.46 4.02 1.41
C LEU A 126 -6.03 3.46 1.43
N ALA A 127 -5.48 3.20 2.61
CA ALA A 127 -4.16 2.61 2.75
C ALA A 127 -4.08 1.18 2.23
N VAL A 128 -5.13 0.37 2.43
CA VAL A 128 -5.26 -0.96 1.83
C VAL A 128 -5.37 -0.86 0.31
N ALA A 129 -6.14 0.09 -0.21
CA ALA A 129 -6.21 0.34 -1.66
C ALA A 129 -4.84 0.72 -2.24
N ALA A 130 -4.07 1.57 -1.56
CA ALA A 130 -2.70 1.89 -1.94
C ALA A 130 -1.78 0.65 -1.92
N CYS A 131 -1.92 -0.24 -0.94
CA CYS A 131 -1.18 -1.52 -0.93
C CYS A 131 -1.55 -2.42 -2.13
N GLN A 132 -2.82 -2.43 -2.55
CA GLN A 132 -3.27 -3.16 -3.75
C GLN A 132 -2.66 -2.58 -5.04
N GLN A 133 -2.42 -1.28 -5.07
CA GLN A 133 -1.65 -0.60 -6.11
C GLN A 133 -0.12 -0.79 -5.96
N GLN A 134 0.32 -1.75 -5.14
CA GLN A 134 1.71 -2.10 -4.88
C GLN A 134 2.56 -1.01 -4.19
N LYS A 135 1.91 0.01 -3.63
CA LYS A 135 2.57 1.13 -2.96
C LYS A 135 3.13 0.75 -1.61
N ARG A 136 4.21 1.42 -1.21
CA ARG A 136 4.81 1.28 0.13
C ARG A 136 4.01 2.08 1.14
N VAL A 137 3.28 1.41 2.03
CA VAL A 137 2.42 2.08 3.01
C VAL A 137 2.90 1.83 4.43
N ARG A 138 2.71 2.80 5.32
CA ARG A 138 2.94 2.65 6.76
C ARG A 138 1.82 3.32 7.55
N PHE A 139 1.21 2.58 8.47
CA PHE A 139 0.24 3.09 9.43
C PHE A 139 0.91 3.29 10.79
N THR A 140 0.71 4.44 11.41
CA THR A 140 1.17 4.74 12.77
C THR A 140 0.26 5.76 13.43
N THR A 141 0.24 5.80 14.77
CA THR A 141 -0.30 6.95 15.48
C THR A 141 0.75 8.07 15.50
N ALA A 142 0.30 9.33 15.58
CA ALA A 142 1.24 10.44 15.71
C ALA A 142 2.07 10.36 16.99
N ALA A 143 1.47 9.92 18.11
CA ALA A 143 2.20 9.76 19.37
C ALA A 143 3.39 8.79 19.21
N LYS A 144 3.15 7.65 18.54
CA LYS A 144 4.21 6.67 18.27
C LYS A 144 5.31 7.25 17.38
N LEU A 145 4.95 7.96 16.31
CA LEU A 145 5.93 8.58 15.43
C LEU A 145 6.79 9.62 16.16
N VAL A 146 6.17 10.47 16.98
CA VAL A 146 6.89 11.47 17.77
C VAL A 146 7.86 10.81 18.74
N ASN A 147 7.44 9.76 19.45
CA ASN A 147 8.31 9.01 20.35
C ASN A 147 9.50 8.38 19.61
N GLU A 148 9.27 7.73 18.46
CA GLU A 148 10.34 7.16 17.63
C GLU A 148 11.33 8.25 17.17
N LEU A 149 10.85 9.44 16.79
CA LEU A 149 11.70 10.56 16.40
C LEU A 149 12.53 11.12 17.57
N LEU A 150 11.94 11.24 18.76
CA LEU A 150 12.62 11.72 19.97
C LEU A 150 13.72 10.74 20.42
N GLU A 151 13.42 9.44 20.44
CA GLU A 151 14.41 8.40 20.76
C GLU A 151 15.56 8.40 19.75
N ALA A 152 15.26 8.46 18.45
CA ALA A 152 16.30 8.53 17.42
C ALA A 152 17.14 9.80 17.51
N LYS A 153 16.56 10.94 17.92
CA LYS A 153 17.31 12.17 18.20
C LYS A 153 18.26 12.00 19.39
N HIS A 154 17.80 11.36 20.47
CA HIS A 154 18.64 11.10 21.64
C HIS A 154 19.81 10.16 21.31
N ASN A 155 19.57 9.15 20.47
CA ASN A 155 20.56 8.15 20.08
C ASN A 155 21.45 8.56 18.88
N ASN A 156 21.35 9.80 18.38
CA ASN A 156 22.02 10.28 17.17
C ASN A 156 21.73 9.45 15.89
N GLU A 157 20.58 8.76 15.85
CA GLU A 157 20.13 7.94 14.71
C GLU A 157 19.01 8.62 13.88
N LEU A 158 18.69 9.88 14.16
CA LEU A 158 17.57 10.61 13.53
C LEU A 158 17.60 10.53 12.00
N ASN A 159 18.76 10.79 11.38
CA ASN A 159 18.91 10.71 9.92
C ASN A 159 18.56 9.32 9.37
N ARG A 160 18.98 8.25 10.06
CA ARG A 160 18.70 6.87 9.66
C ARG A 160 17.21 6.56 9.75
N LEU A 161 16.53 7.07 10.78
CA LEU A 161 15.09 6.91 10.94
C LEU A 161 14.34 7.67 9.83
N VAL A 162 14.66 8.95 9.59
CA VAL A 162 14.02 9.74 8.53
C VAL A 162 14.18 9.08 7.16
N GLN A 163 15.39 8.59 6.83
CA GLN A 163 15.63 7.86 5.57
C GLN A 163 14.84 6.54 5.46
N ARG A 164 14.46 5.92 6.58
CA ARG A 164 13.56 4.78 6.58
C ARG A 164 12.13 5.20 6.25
N TRP A 165 11.66 6.30 6.85
CA TRP A 165 10.30 6.81 6.63
C TRP A 165 10.10 7.35 5.20
N LEU A 166 11.12 7.98 4.60
CA LEU A 166 11.09 8.45 3.22
C LEU A 166 10.98 7.33 2.16
N ARG A 167 11.14 6.06 2.54
CA ARG A 167 10.92 4.92 1.63
C ARG A 167 9.44 4.60 1.43
N TYR A 168 8.57 5.10 2.30
CA TYR A 168 7.13 4.89 2.17
C TYR A 168 6.54 5.93 1.22
N GLU A 169 5.65 5.50 0.34
CA GLU A 169 4.91 6.35 -0.59
C GLU A 169 3.63 6.90 0.07
N LEU A 170 3.12 6.22 1.10
CA LEU A 170 2.00 6.67 1.91
C LEU A 170 2.29 6.42 3.40
N ILE A 171 2.16 7.46 4.20
CA ILE A 171 2.19 7.38 5.65
C ILE A 171 0.81 7.81 6.16
N VAL A 172 0.15 6.93 6.90
CA VAL A 172 -1.10 7.22 7.58
C VAL A 172 -0.81 7.52 9.03
N LEU A 173 -1.17 8.73 9.45
CA LEU A 173 -1.08 9.20 10.82
C LEU A 173 -2.48 9.24 11.44
N ASP A 174 -2.71 8.38 12.43
CA ASP A 174 -3.95 8.40 13.21
C ASP A 174 -3.76 9.16 14.53
N GLU A 175 -4.88 9.53 15.16
CA GLU A 175 -4.95 10.16 16.49
C GLU A 175 -4.20 11.50 16.59
N LEU A 176 -4.15 12.26 15.49
CA LEU A 176 -3.53 13.60 15.45
C LEU A 176 -4.10 14.55 16.52
N GLY A 177 -5.36 14.36 16.93
CA GLY A 177 -6.05 15.23 17.88
C GLY A 177 -5.61 15.13 19.34
N TYR A 178 -4.79 14.13 19.70
CA TYR A 178 -4.39 13.88 21.10
C TYR A 178 -2.93 14.19 21.39
N VAL A 179 -2.15 14.58 20.39
CA VAL A 179 -0.73 14.89 20.57
C VAL A 179 -0.58 16.39 20.75
N ALA A 180 -0.24 16.82 21.97
CA ALA A 180 0.41 18.11 22.17
C ALA A 180 1.78 18.00 21.48
N MET A 181 1.84 18.34 20.19
CA MET A 181 3.09 18.30 19.44
C MET A 181 4.02 19.37 20.01
N PRO A 182 5.14 19.00 20.63
CA PRO A 182 6.18 19.97 20.93
C PRO A 182 6.62 20.60 19.61
N GLU A 183 6.93 21.89 19.61
CA GLU A 183 7.29 22.66 18.40
C GLU A 183 8.37 21.95 17.55
N ALA A 184 9.32 21.27 18.21
CA ALA A 184 10.36 20.44 17.60
C ALA A 184 9.85 19.23 16.80
N ALA A 185 8.71 18.63 17.17
CA ALA A 185 8.10 17.52 16.43
C ALA A 185 7.38 18.01 15.17
N ALA A 186 6.77 19.20 15.23
CA ALA A 186 6.18 19.85 14.07
C ALA A 186 7.26 20.20 13.03
N GLU A 187 8.39 20.77 13.46
CA GLU A 187 9.53 21.05 12.57
C GLU A 187 10.08 19.78 11.89
N CYS A 188 10.24 18.67 12.62
CA CYS A 188 10.70 17.40 12.04
C CYS A 188 9.72 16.84 10.99
N LEU A 189 8.41 16.99 11.20
CA LEU A 189 7.39 16.57 10.23
C LEU A 189 7.40 17.44 8.96
N PHE A 190 7.71 18.74 9.08
CA PHE A 190 7.82 19.64 7.94
C PHE A 190 9.18 19.54 7.20
N GLN A 191 10.27 19.19 7.91
CA GLN A 191 11.59 18.98 7.32
C GLN A 191 11.69 17.71 6.47
N ALA A 192 10.82 16.73 6.68
CA ALA A 192 10.71 15.52 5.85
C ALA A 192 10.11 15.79 4.45
N ARG A 193 10.07 17.05 3.99
CA ARG A 193 9.65 17.40 2.63
C ARG A 193 10.75 16.98 1.63
N PRO A 194 10.44 16.15 0.62
CA PRO A 194 11.35 15.92 -0.49
C PRO A 194 11.65 17.27 -1.17
N SER A 195 12.90 17.52 -1.49
CA SER A 195 13.45 18.77 -2.06
C SER A 195 12.91 19.17 -3.46
N GLY A 196 11.77 18.63 -3.89
CA GLY A 196 11.19 18.81 -5.23
C GLY A 196 9.88 19.58 -5.32
N ILE A 197 9.32 20.12 -4.24
CA ILE A 197 8.02 20.81 -4.28
C ILE A 197 8.23 22.31 -3.99
N GLN A 198 8.19 23.10 -5.06
CA GLN A 198 8.15 24.56 -5.00
C GLN A 198 6.89 25.03 -4.26
N ASP A 199 7.11 26.01 -3.40
CA ASP A 199 6.16 26.58 -2.46
C ASP A 199 4.95 27.21 -3.17
N VAL A 200 3.77 26.59 -3.08
CA VAL A 200 2.49 27.22 -3.45
C VAL A 200 1.91 27.93 -2.22
N ARG A 201 2.72 28.76 -1.56
CA ARG A 201 2.29 29.70 -0.51
C ARG A 201 2.06 31.12 -1.03
N SER A 202 1.84 31.30 -2.34
CA SER A 202 1.59 32.60 -2.97
C SER A 202 0.15 32.85 -3.43
N ARG A 203 -0.83 32.03 -3.04
CA ARG A 203 -2.25 32.31 -3.35
C ARG A 203 -3.15 32.15 -2.12
N GLN A 204 -3.04 33.08 -1.18
CA GLN A 204 -4.20 33.47 -0.37
C GLN A 204 -5.01 34.50 -1.15
N PRO A 205 -6.33 34.32 -1.37
CA PRO A 205 -7.21 35.43 -1.65
C PRO A 205 -7.48 36.17 -0.32
N SER A 206 -7.12 37.44 -0.31
CA SER A 206 -7.35 38.38 0.79
C SER A 206 -8.84 38.48 1.09
N PHE A 207 -9.29 37.95 2.23
CA PHE A 207 -10.62 38.29 2.75
C PHE A 207 -10.59 39.74 3.23
N HIS A 208 -11.17 40.64 2.43
CA HIS A 208 -11.47 42.00 2.84
C HIS A 208 -12.41 41.99 4.05
N ARG A 209 -11.99 42.68 5.11
CA ARG A 209 -12.87 43.12 6.19
C ARG A 209 -13.90 44.09 5.61
N GLY A 210 -15.14 43.64 5.49
CA GLY A 210 -16.29 44.52 5.31
C GLY A 210 -16.55 45.26 6.61
N SER A 211 -16.31 46.57 6.59
CA SER A 211 -16.79 47.53 7.57
C SER A 211 -18.15 48.02 7.11
N ARG A 212 -19.17 47.87 7.98
CA ARG A 212 -20.34 48.75 8.14
C ARG A 212 -21.15 48.29 9.34
#